data_AF-A0AB73K9Z1-F1
#
_entry.id   AF-A0AB73K9Z1-F1
#
_cell.length_a   1.000
_cell.length_b   1.000
_cell.length_c   1.000
_cell.angle_alpha   90.00
_cell.angle_beta   90.00
_cell.angle_gamma   90.00
#
_symmetry.space_group_name_H-M   'P 1'
#
loop_
_entity.id
_entity.type
_entity.pdbx_description
1 polymer ?
#
loop_
_entity_poly.entity_id
_entity_poly.type
_entity_poly.pdbx_seq_one_letter_code
_entity_poly.pdbx_strand_id
1 'polypeptide(L)'
;MKKEELAQLLNGRQYGEEMIYEEHLQAKEDGLLVCFGYSDDLLELRGIVFNGVGIYGGGSIFLYKDKDHKIAILEESNYDEIKESLEDYNLDFILPKIPIKIQWCPKELDCSWLITTNIPHATFDIYVDYELYCRGIVLELTDIENYLNN
;
A
#
# COMPACT_ATOMS: atom_id res chain seq x y z
N MET A 1 -18.13 4.89 -0.79
CA MET A 1 -18.15 3.42 -0.67
C MET A 1 -17.22 2.96 0.44
N LYS A 2 -17.48 1.79 1.00
CA LYS A 2 -16.61 1.16 2.01
C LYS A 2 -15.43 0.43 1.37
N LYS A 3 -14.38 0.13 2.14
CA LYS A 3 -13.21 -0.61 1.64
C LYS A 3 -13.57 -1.99 1.08
N GLU A 4 -14.53 -2.70 1.69
CA GLU A 4 -15.01 -4.00 1.19
C GLU A 4 -15.78 -3.87 -0.12
N GLU A 5 -16.56 -2.80 -0.29
CA GLU A 5 -17.31 -2.53 -1.53
C GLU A 5 -16.36 -2.21 -2.68
N LEU A 6 -15.34 -1.37 -2.42
CA LEU A 6 -14.31 -1.07 -3.42
C LEU A 6 -13.50 -2.33 -3.77
N ALA A 7 -13.06 -3.10 -2.77
CA ALA A 7 -12.34 -4.34 -3.02
C ALA A 7 -13.17 -5.31 -3.87
N GLN A 8 -14.47 -5.46 -3.58
CA GLN A 8 -15.37 -6.28 -4.40
C GLN A 8 -15.51 -5.77 -5.85
N LEU A 9 -15.52 -4.44 -6.05
CA LEU A 9 -15.58 -3.84 -7.38
C LEU A 9 -14.30 -4.04 -8.20
N LEU A 10 -13.14 -4.03 -7.54
CA LEU A 10 -11.84 -4.25 -8.19
C LEU A 10 -11.50 -5.73 -8.40
N ASN A 11 -12.16 -6.62 -7.66
CA ASN A 11 -11.84 -8.04 -7.65
C ASN A 11 -12.15 -8.72 -8.99
N GLY A 12 -11.16 -9.45 -9.52
CA GLY A 12 -11.28 -10.20 -10.78
C GLY A 12 -10.83 -9.42 -12.02
N ARG A 13 -10.27 -8.22 -11.85
CA ARG A 13 -9.79 -7.39 -12.98
C ARG A 13 -8.56 -7.98 -13.64
N GLN A 14 -8.36 -7.59 -14.89
CA GLN A 14 -7.19 -7.98 -15.66
C GLN A 14 -6.05 -6.96 -15.46
N TYR A 15 -4.82 -7.43 -15.64
CA TYR A 15 -3.64 -6.58 -15.71
C TYR A 15 -3.81 -5.49 -16.77
N GLY A 16 -3.49 -4.25 -16.41
CA GLY A 16 -3.75 -3.05 -17.21
C GLY A 16 -5.15 -2.43 -17.03
N GLU A 17 -6.04 -3.08 -16.28
CA GLU A 17 -7.40 -2.61 -15.97
C GLU A 17 -7.65 -2.46 -14.46
N GLU A 18 -6.59 -2.42 -13.64
CA GLU A 18 -6.65 -2.59 -12.18
C GLU A 18 -7.60 -1.61 -11.51
N MET A 19 -7.56 -0.34 -11.92
CA MET A 19 -8.40 0.74 -11.36
C MET A 19 -8.52 1.90 -12.36
N ILE A 20 -9.75 2.34 -12.63
CA ILE A 20 -9.98 3.51 -13.50
C ILE A 20 -9.87 4.82 -12.70
N TYR A 21 -9.74 5.94 -13.41
CA TYR A 21 -9.51 7.24 -12.76
C TYR A 21 -10.70 7.70 -11.90
N GLU A 22 -11.93 7.43 -12.33
CA GLU A 22 -13.15 7.75 -11.57
C GLU A 22 -13.19 7.00 -10.23
N GLU A 23 -12.75 5.75 -10.20
CA GLU A 23 -12.66 4.96 -8.97
C GLU A 23 -11.57 5.51 -8.06
N HIS A 24 -10.45 5.96 -8.62
CA HIS A 24 -9.40 6.64 -7.84
C HIS A 24 -9.95 7.89 -7.14
N LEU A 25 -10.71 8.71 -7.87
CA LEU A 25 -11.35 9.91 -7.29
C LEU A 25 -12.36 9.53 -6.21
N GLN A 26 -13.21 8.54 -6.46
CA GLN A 26 -14.19 8.06 -5.49
C GLN A 26 -13.50 7.52 -4.23
N ALA A 27 -12.46 6.70 -4.38
CA ALA A 27 -11.66 6.21 -3.27
C ALA A 27 -11.04 7.35 -2.45
N LYS A 28 -10.55 8.40 -3.11
CA LYS A 28 -10.02 9.59 -2.41
C LYS A 28 -11.10 10.31 -1.61
N GLU A 29 -12.29 10.51 -2.18
CA GLU A 29 -13.42 11.16 -1.49
C GLU A 29 -13.91 10.34 -0.29
N ASP A 30 -13.90 9.02 -0.41
CA ASP A 30 -14.31 8.08 0.64
C ASP A 30 -13.24 7.82 1.70
N GLY A 31 -12.05 8.43 1.59
CA GLY A 31 -10.96 8.20 2.53
C GLY A 31 -10.34 6.80 2.41
N LEU A 32 -10.32 6.23 1.22
CA LEU A 32 -9.76 4.90 0.95
C LEU A 32 -8.36 5.00 0.32
N LEU A 33 -7.50 4.04 0.66
CA LEU A 33 -6.21 3.82 0.02
C LEU A 33 -6.19 2.43 -0.59
N VAL A 34 -5.88 2.34 -1.87
CA VAL A 34 -5.71 1.10 -2.63
C VAL A 34 -4.23 0.91 -2.92
N CYS A 35 -3.71 -0.29 -2.65
CA CYS A 35 -2.34 -0.67 -2.96
C CYS A 35 -2.32 -1.97 -3.78
N PHE A 36 -1.64 -1.97 -4.92
CA PHE A 36 -1.48 -3.15 -5.78
C PHE A 36 -0.17 -3.11 -6.57
N GLY A 37 0.34 -4.28 -6.97
CA GLY A 37 1.53 -4.38 -7.82
C GLY A 37 1.20 -4.10 -9.28
N TYR A 38 2.14 -3.46 -9.97
CA TYR A 38 2.11 -3.19 -11.40
C TYR A 38 3.51 -3.47 -11.97
N SER A 39 3.60 -4.02 -13.19
CA SER A 39 4.87 -4.52 -13.73
C SER A 39 5.58 -5.52 -12.78
N ASP A 40 6.88 -5.71 -12.96
CA ASP A 40 7.78 -6.53 -12.14
C ASP A 40 8.53 -5.74 -11.04
N ASP A 41 8.31 -4.43 -10.96
CA ASP A 41 9.06 -3.55 -10.08
C ASP A 41 8.26 -2.41 -9.45
N LEU A 42 6.94 -2.31 -9.65
CA LEU A 42 6.16 -1.15 -9.18
C LEU A 42 5.05 -1.54 -8.20
N LEU A 43 4.95 -0.80 -7.10
CA LEU A 43 3.77 -0.73 -6.27
C LEU A 43 3.00 0.55 -6.61
N GLU A 44 1.72 0.42 -6.96
CA GLU A 44 0.81 1.53 -7.22
C GLU A 44 -0.05 1.82 -6.00
N LEU A 45 -0.17 3.11 -5.68
CA LEU A 45 -1.07 3.65 -4.66
C LEU A 45 -2.11 4.56 -5.31
N ARG A 46 -3.38 4.34 -4.97
CA ARG A 46 -4.52 5.11 -5.46
C ARG A 46 -5.47 5.46 -4.31
N GLY A 47 -6.06 6.65 -4.37
CA GLY A 47 -7.08 7.12 -3.44
C GLY A 47 -6.58 8.33 -2.65
N ILE A 48 -6.57 8.26 -1.31
CA ILE A 48 -6.04 9.33 -0.46
C ILE A 48 -4.55 9.65 -0.73
N VAL A 49 -3.81 8.68 -1.26
CA VAL A 49 -2.47 8.84 -1.82
C VAL A 49 -2.53 8.43 -3.30
N PHE A 50 -1.86 9.21 -4.16
CA PHE A 50 -1.70 8.89 -5.58
C PHE A 50 -0.21 8.93 -5.91
N ASN A 51 0.41 7.75 -5.95
CA ASN A 51 1.86 7.62 -6.16
C ASN A 51 2.21 6.21 -6.68
N GLY A 52 3.40 6.06 -7.26
CA GLY A 52 4.00 4.78 -7.61
C GLY A 52 5.38 4.65 -6.95
N VAL A 53 5.71 3.47 -6.45
CA VAL A 53 6.98 3.20 -5.73
C VAL A 53 7.70 2.04 -6.39
N GLY A 54 8.97 2.24 -6.74
CA GLY A 54 9.83 1.18 -7.27
C GLY A 54 10.23 0.20 -6.17
N ILE A 55 9.77 -1.05 -6.25
CA ILE A 55 10.02 -2.11 -5.28
C ILE A 55 10.42 -3.39 -6.02
N TYR A 56 11.63 -3.41 -6.57
CA TYR A 56 12.16 -4.57 -7.28
C TYR A 56 12.40 -5.74 -6.32
N GLY A 57 11.76 -6.88 -6.58
CA GLY A 57 11.89 -8.09 -5.75
C GLY A 57 11.10 -8.07 -4.43
N GLY A 58 10.23 -7.07 -4.23
CA GLY A 58 9.49 -6.90 -2.98
C GLY A 58 10.24 -6.08 -1.92
N GLY A 59 9.63 -5.92 -0.74
CA GLY A 59 10.13 -5.07 0.33
C GLY A 59 9.00 -4.51 1.19
N SER A 60 9.26 -3.38 1.86
CA SER A 60 8.24 -2.67 2.62
C SER A 60 8.19 -1.18 2.24
N ILE A 61 7.00 -0.61 2.36
CA ILE A 61 6.85 0.84 2.54
C ILE A 61 6.18 1.10 3.88
N PHE A 62 6.33 2.32 4.38
CA PHE A 62 5.72 2.77 5.61
C PHE A 62 4.69 3.86 5.31
N LEU A 63 3.46 3.67 5.77
CA LEU A 63 2.49 4.77 5.87
C LEU A 63 2.77 5.53 7.16
N TYR A 64 2.81 6.86 7.10
CA TYR A 64 2.98 7.73 8.26
C TYR A 64 2.18 9.02 8.09
N LYS A 65 2.06 9.81 9.16
CA LYS A 65 1.50 11.17 9.10
C LYS A 65 2.62 12.18 8.90
N ASP A 66 2.51 12.98 7.84
CA ASP A 66 3.43 14.10 7.63
C ASP A 66 3.15 15.26 8.61
N LYS A 67 3.94 16.33 8.49
CA LYS A 67 3.80 17.54 9.31
C LYS A 67 2.44 18.25 9.19
N ASP A 68 1.71 18.00 8.10
CA ASP A 68 0.39 18.57 7.82
C ASP A 68 -0.72 17.57 8.20
N HIS A 69 -0.38 16.49 8.93
CA HIS A 69 -1.25 15.39 9.33
C HIS A 69 -1.87 14.60 8.18
N LYS A 70 -1.28 14.68 6.98
CA LYS A 70 -1.70 13.88 5.83
C LYS A 70 -0.99 12.54 5.81
N ILE A 71 -1.66 11.53 5.26
CA ILE A 71 -1.04 10.23 5.04
C ILE A 71 -0.02 10.36 3.91
N ALA A 72 1.21 9.98 4.21
CA ALA A 72 2.33 9.95 3.28
C ALA A 72 3.00 8.58 3.32
N ILE A 73 3.86 8.33 2.33
CA ILE A 73 4.63 7.09 2.22
C ILE A 73 6.11 7.37 2.48
N LEU A 74 6.79 6.42 3.09
CA LEU A 74 8.23 6.42 3.27
C LEU A 74 8.77 5.05 2.88
N GLU A 75 9.72 5.01 1.95
CA GLU A 75 10.41 3.78 1.56
C GLU A 75 11.28 3.27 2.71
N GLU A 76 11.47 1.95 2.77
CA GLU A 76 12.25 1.31 3.84
C GLU A 76 13.71 1.79 3.87
N SER A 77 14.35 1.90 2.69
CA SER A 77 15.69 2.47 2.54
C SER A 77 15.81 3.87 3.12
N ASN A 78 14.86 4.76 2.80
CA ASN A 78 14.85 6.13 3.32
C ASN A 78 14.66 6.16 4.84
N TYR A 79 13.84 5.27 5.40
CA TYR A 79 13.69 5.18 6.85
C TYR A 79 14.99 4.75 7.53
N ASP A 80 15.68 3.75 6.96
CA ASP A 80 16.94 3.26 7.50
C ASP A 80 18.04 4.32 7.43
N GLU A 81 18.16 5.05 6.31
CA GLU A 81 19.09 6.18 6.16
C GLU A 81 18.83 7.29 7.21
N ILE A 82 17.56 7.63 7.45
CA ILE A 82 17.20 8.62 8.49
C ILE A 82 17.62 8.12 9.88
N LYS A 83 17.38 6.84 10.16
CA LYS A 83 17.71 6.24 11.45
C LYS A 83 19.22 6.22 11.68
N GLU A 84 19.99 5.74 10.71
CA GLU A 84 21.45 5.74 10.75
C GLU A 84 22.01 7.15 10.94
N SER A 85 21.48 8.14 10.20
CA SER A 85 21.91 9.54 10.34
C SER A 85 21.64 10.12 11.73
N LEU A 86 20.61 9.66 12.45
CA LEU A 86 20.26 10.14 13.79
C LEU A 86 21.03 9.41 14.90
N GLU A 87 21.41 8.15 14.65
CA GLU A 87 22.28 7.36 15.53
C GLU A 87 23.64 8.05 15.71
N ASP A 88 24.20 8.67 14.65
CA ASP A 88 25.44 9.48 14.71
C ASP A 88 25.36 10.65 15.70
N TYR A 89 24.14 11.11 16.04
CA TYR A 89 23.89 12.19 16.98
C TYR A 89 23.36 11.71 18.35
N ASN A 90 23.31 10.39 18.60
CA ASN A 90 22.63 9.79 19.77
C ASN A 90 21.18 10.31 19.95
N LEU A 91 20.47 10.53 18.84
CA LEU A 91 19.07 10.94 18.87
C LEU A 91 18.17 9.74 18.61
N ASP A 92 17.39 9.35 19.62
CA ASP A 92 16.33 8.37 19.44
C ASP A 92 15.16 9.03 18.69
N PHE A 93 14.77 8.44 17.56
CA PHE A 93 13.63 8.86 16.76
C PHE A 93 12.63 7.73 16.63
N ILE A 94 11.38 8.04 16.97
CA ILE A 94 10.25 7.13 16.83
C ILE A 94 9.25 7.81 15.90
N LEU A 95 9.08 7.21 14.72
CA LEU A 95 8.02 7.57 13.78
C LEU A 95 6.89 6.55 13.88
N PRO A 96 5.70 6.93 14.40
CA PRO A 96 4.51 6.11 14.25
C PRO A 96 4.28 5.82 12.77
N LYS A 97 4.24 4.53 12.43
CA LYS A 97 4.17 4.08 11.05
C LYS A 97 3.48 2.73 10.92
N ILE A 98 2.84 2.52 9.78
CA ILE A 98 2.22 1.24 9.41
C ILE A 98 3.05 0.62 8.29
N PRO A 99 3.62 -0.59 8.48
CA PRO A 99 4.27 -1.30 7.40
C PRO A 99 3.24 -1.86 6.41
N ILE A 100 3.43 -1.56 5.14
CA ILE A 100 2.84 -2.29 4.02
C ILE A 100 3.94 -3.18 3.48
N LYS A 101 3.72 -4.49 3.50
CA LYS A 101 4.65 -5.49 2.97
C LYS A 101 4.25 -5.84 1.55
N ILE A 102 5.24 -5.92 0.67
CA ILE A 102 5.09 -6.23 -0.74
C ILE A 102 5.96 -7.43 -1.02
N GLN A 103 5.36 -8.57 -1.33
CA GLN A 103 6.09 -9.80 -1.61
C GLN A 103 6.04 -10.09 -3.10
N TRP A 104 7.22 -10.27 -3.71
CA TRP A 104 7.39 -10.78 -5.06
C TRP A 104 7.45 -12.30 -5.04
N CYS A 105 6.60 -12.98 -5.82
CA CYS A 105 6.47 -14.44 -5.90
C CYS A 105 6.44 -15.11 -4.51
N PRO A 106 5.46 -14.79 -3.64
CA PRO A 106 5.36 -15.39 -2.31
C PRO A 106 5.20 -16.90 -2.38
N LYS A 107 5.63 -17.61 -1.34
CA LYS A 107 5.55 -19.08 -1.29
C LYS A 107 4.14 -19.56 -0.93
N GLU A 108 3.38 -18.71 -0.24
CA GLU A 108 2.08 -19.05 0.34
C GLU A 108 0.91 -18.85 -0.64
N LEU A 109 1.14 -18.12 -1.74
CA LEU A 109 0.13 -17.80 -2.74
C LEU A 109 0.78 -17.78 -4.13
N ASP A 110 0.22 -18.52 -5.07
CA ASP A 110 0.75 -18.56 -6.44
C ASP A 110 0.32 -17.30 -7.19
N CYS A 111 1.15 -16.25 -7.09
CA CYS A 111 0.96 -14.95 -7.73
C CYS A 111 2.29 -14.20 -7.85
N SER A 112 2.35 -13.18 -8.70
CA SER A 112 3.54 -12.29 -8.77
C SER A 112 3.62 -11.37 -7.56
N TRP A 113 2.49 -10.78 -7.14
CA TRP A 113 2.45 -9.79 -6.07
C TRP A 113 1.47 -10.14 -4.96
N LEU A 114 1.94 -10.06 -3.72
CA LEU A 114 1.09 -10.11 -2.53
C LEU A 114 1.38 -8.91 -1.64
N ILE A 115 0.37 -8.07 -1.46
CA ILE A 115 0.43 -6.90 -0.59
C ILE A 115 -0.28 -7.22 0.71
N THR A 116 0.36 -6.95 1.85
CA THR A 116 -0.21 -7.21 3.18
C THR A 116 0.12 -6.12 4.18
N THR A 117 -0.71 -6.03 5.22
CA THR A 117 -0.44 -5.22 6.42
C THR A 117 -1.16 -5.82 7.62
N ASN A 118 -0.84 -5.32 8.82
CA ASN A 118 -1.40 -5.82 10.08
C ASN A 118 -2.65 -5.05 10.54
N ILE A 119 -3.01 -3.96 9.85
CA ILE A 119 -4.21 -3.18 10.16
C ILE A 119 -5.43 -3.69 9.37
N PRO A 120 -6.68 -3.41 9.81
CA PRO A 120 -7.87 -3.87 9.10
C PRO A 120 -7.91 -3.41 7.65
N HIS A 121 -8.04 -4.36 6.71
CA HIS A 121 -8.06 -4.11 5.27
C HIS A 121 -9.00 -5.09 4.56
N ALA A 122 -9.45 -4.71 3.37
CA ALA A 122 -10.08 -5.62 2.42
C ALA A 122 -9.05 -6.02 1.34
N THR A 123 -9.24 -7.16 0.68
CA THR A 123 -8.36 -7.67 -0.38
C THR A 123 -9.10 -7.83 -1.69
N PHE A 124 -8.41 -7.67 -2.81
CA PHE A 124 -8.94 -7.94 -4.15
C PHE A 124 -7.86 -8.57 -5.03
N ASP A 125 -8.30 -9.36 -6.00
CA ASP A 125 -7.43 -10.11 -6.89
C ASP A 125 -7.42 -9.50 -8.31
N ILE A 126 -6.23 -9.39 -8.89
CA ILE A 126 -5.96 -9.01 -10.29
C ILE A 126 -5.35 -10.21 -11.00
N TYR A 127 -5.76 -10.45 -12.24
CA TYR A 127 -5.38 -11.60 -13.04
C TYR A 127 -4.62 -11.20 -14.31
N VAL A 128 -3.79 -12.10 -14.80
CA VAL A 128 -3.32 -12.10 -16.19
C VAL A 128 -3.89 -13.36 -16.84
N ASP A 129 -4.80 -13.17 -17.79
CA ASP A 129 -5.66 -14.22 -18.32
C ASP A 129 -6.43 -14.94 -17.19
N TYR A 130 -5.98 -16.14 -16.82
CA TYR A 130 -6.59 -16.99 -15.78
C TYR A 130 -5.71 -17.16 -14.55
N GLU A 131 -4.50 -16.60 -14.56
CA GLU A 131 -3.53 -16.74 -13.48
C GLU A 131 -3.61 -15.54 -12.54
N LEU A 132 -3.58 -15.79 -11.24
CA LEU A 132 -3.57 -14.73 -10.24
C LEU A 132 -2.25 -13.97 -10.36
N TYR A 133 -2.33 -12.69 -10.70
CA TYR A 133 -1.17 -11.83 -10.86
C TYR A 133 -0.84 -11.09 -9.57
N CYS A 134 -1.84 -10.44 -8.97
CA CYS A 134 -1.64 -9.62 -7.77
C CYS A 134 -2.82 -9.76 -6.82
N ARG A 135 -2.53 -9.92 -5.52
CA ARG A 135 -3.48 -9.67 -4.44
C ARG A 135 -3.19 -8.32 -3.80
N GLY A 136 -4.03 -7.34 -4.11
CA GLY A 136 -3.98 -5.98 -3.58
C GLY A 136 -4.81 -5.81 -2.31
N ILE A 137 -4.68 -4.65 -1.68
CA ILE A 137 -5.42 -4.28 -0.46
C ILE A 137 -6.12 -2.94 -0.60
N VAL A 138 -7.22 -2.78 0.14
CA VAL A 138 -7.92 -1.52 0.36
C VAL A 138 -7.96 -1.22 1.85
N LEU A 139 -7.50 -0.03 2.22
CA LEU A 139 -7.42 0.49 3.59
C LEU A 139 -8.37 1.67 3.74
N GLU A 140 -8.90 1.86 4.96
CA GLU A 140 -9.72 3.01 5.31
C GLU A 140 -8.91 3.99 6.15
N LEU A 141 -9.06 5.29 5.88
CA LEU A 141 -8.32 6.36 6.55
C LEU A 141 -8.52 6.30 8.06
N THR A 142 -9.73 6.05 8.55
CA THR A 142 -10.00 5.95 9.99
C THR A 142 -9.20 4.83 10.65
N ASP A 143 -9.03 3.69 10.00
CA ASP A 143 -8.21 2.59 10.53
C ASP A 143 -6.72 2.94 10.54
N ILE A 144 -6.24 3.61 9.47
CA ILE A 144 -4.87 4.13 9.39
C ILE A 144 -4.61 5.11 10.53
N GLU A 145 -5.50 6.09 10.72
CA GLU A 145 -5.36 7.12 11.75
C GLU A 145 -5.45 6.55 13.16
N ASN A 146 -6.39 5.64 13.40
CA ASN A 146 -6.51 4.96 14.69
C ASN A 146 -5.23 4.22 15.05
N TYR A 147 -4.55 3.60 14.08
CA TYR A 147 -3.30 2.90 14.35
C TYR A 147 -2.12 3.86 14.56
N LEU A 148 -2.03 4.95 13.79
CA LEU A 148 -0.92 5.91 13.88
C LEU A 148 -0.99 6.82 15.12
N ASN A 149 -2.17 6.98 15.72
CA ASN A 149 -2.37 7.80 16.93
C ASN A 149 -2.18 7.02 18.24
N ASN A 150 -2.05 5.68 18.19
CA ASN A 150 -1.82 4.81 19.34
C ASN A 150 -0.31 4.55 19.54
#